data_AF-A0A7I7SJJ3-F1
#
_entry.id   AF-A0A7I7SJJ3-F1
#
_cell.length_a   1.000
_cell.length_b   1.000
_cell.length_c   1.000
_cell.angle_alpha   90.00
_cell.angle_beta   90.00
_cell.angle_gamma   90.00
#
_symmetry.space_group_name_H-M   'P 1'
#
loop_
_entity.id
_entity.type
_entity.pdbx_description
1 polymer ?
#
loop_
_entity_poly.entity_id
_entity_poly.type
_entity_poly.pdbx_seq_one_letter_code
_entity_poly.pdbx_strand_id
1 'polypeptide(L)'
;MFRYQLICPALDQGLSTKARGRLVRQIASGEHTDPFGTPVRYSRDTLDRWIRRYRAGGFVELVPSPRTCVPRTDTAVLEMAAALKRENPARTAAQVGRILRTATGWARPRNRPCCGCSTAWS
;
A
#
# COMPACT_ATOMS: atom_id res chain seq x y z
N MET A 1 -14.41 11.14 -7.29
CA MET A 1 -13.33 10.47 -6.53
C MET A 1 -13.76 10.33 -5.08
N PHE A 2 -13.84 9.10 -4.57
CA PHE A 2 -14.52 8.76 -3.31
C PHE A 2 -13.85 9.31 -2.05
N ARG A 3 -12.52 9.26 -1.94
CA ARG A 3 -11.81 9.76 -0.75
C ARG A 3 -12.05 11.24 -0.51
N TYR A 4 -12.13 12.03 -1.59
CA TYR A 4 -12.43 13.45 -1.50
C TYR A 4 -13.84 13.70 -0.94
N GLN A 5 -14.85 12.99 -1.46
CA GLN A 5 -16.23 13.12 -0.98
C GLN A 5 -16.34 12.79 0.52
N LEU A 6 -15.61 11.77 0.96
CA LEU A 6 -15.52 11.34 2.36
C LEU A 6 -14.94 12.41 3.29
N ILE A 7 -13.89 13.13 2.87
CA ILE A 7 -13.23 14.13 3.73
C ILE A 7 -13.75 15.54 3.55
N CYS A 8 -14.48 15.84 2.46
CA CYS A 8 -14.96 17.18 2.12
C CYS A 8 -15.64 17.90 3.29
N PRO A 9 -16.52 17.27 4.09
CA PRO A 9 -17.13 17.92 5.24
C PRO A 9 -16.13 18.36 6.32
N ALA A 10 -14.98 17.70 6.42
CA ALA A 10 -13.92 17.98 7.39
C ALA A 10 -12.83 18.92 6.86
N LEU A 11 -12.94 19.38 5.61
CA LEU A 11 -11.98 20.28 4.97
C LEU A 11 -12.29 21.77 5.15
N ASP A 12 -13.49 22.12 5.62
CA ASP A 12 -13.89 23.51 5.86
C ASP A 12 -12.89 24.23 6.79
N GLN A 13 -12.39 25.37 6.31
CA GLN A 13 -11.39 26.21 6.98
C GLN A 13 -11.98 26.94 8.20
N GLY A 14 -13.32 27.11 8.26
CA GLY A 14 -14.01 27.68 9.40
C GLY A 14 -14.16 26.72 10.59
N LEU A 15 -13.83 25.44 10.43
CA LEU A 15 -13.97 24.45 11.50
C LEU A 15 -12.86 24.54 12.53
N SER A 16 -13.26 24.69 13.80
CA SER A 16 -12.33 24.46 14.92
C SER A 16 -11.81 23.02 14.91
N THR A 17 -10.61 22.82 15.48
CA THR A 17 -10.01 21.48 15.64
C THR A 17 -10.94 20.49 16.34
N LYS A 18 -11.73 20.96 17.33
CA LYS A 18 -12.70 20.13 18.05
C LYS A 18 -13.89 19.73 17.17
N ALA A 19 -14.42 20.65 16.38
CA ALA A 19 -15.54 20.38 15.46
C ALA A 19 -15.12 19.39 14.36
N ARG A 20 -13.97 19.62 13.74
CA ARG A 20 -13.36 18.69 12.77
C ARG A 20 -13.16 17.29 13.37
N GLY A 21 -12.63 17.20 14.58
CA GLY A 21 -12.43 15.92 15.26
C GLY A 21 -13.74 15.16 15.52
N ARG A 22 -14.86 15.84 15.76
CA ARG A 22 -16.18 15.20 15.87
C ARG A 22 -16.67 14.67 14.52
N LEU A 23 -16.55 15.47 13.46
CA LEU A 23 -16.93 15.08 12.11
C LEU A 23 -16.15 13.85 11.64
N VAL A 24 -14.83 13.83 11.82
CA VAL A 24 -14.01 12.67 11.42
C VAL A 24 -14.40 11.42 12.21
N ARG A 25 -14.74 11.54 13.50
CA ARG A 25 -15.24 10.40 14.29
C ARG A 25 -16.60 9.90 13.79
N GLN A 26 -17.51 10.81 13.44
CA GLN A 26 -18.80 10.46 12.86
C GLN A 26 -18.64 9.72 11.53
N ILE A 27 -17.79 10.23 10.65
CA ILE A 27 -17.46 9.57 9.37
C ILE A 27 -16.85 8.19 9.63
N ALA A 28 -15.91 8.07 10.57
CA ALA A 28 -15.27 6.79 10.88
C ALA A 28 -16.23 5.75 11.52
N SER A 29 -17.29 6.20 12.17
CA SER A 29 -18.31 5.29 12.73
C SER A 29 -19.25 4.69 11.68
N GLY A 30 -19.39 5.35 10.52
CA GLY A 30 -20.26 4.92 9.44
C GLY A 30 -19.59 3.95 8.46
N GLU A 31 -20.43 3.18 7.77
CA GLU A 31 -20.05 2.44 6.57
C GLU A 31 -20.31 3.30 5.34
N HIS A 32 -19.41 3.21 4.37
CA HIS A 32 -19.44 4.00 3.14
C HIS A 32 -19.44 3.08 1.94
N THR A 33 -20.14 3.46 0.88
CA THR A 33 -20.15 2.68 -0.35
C THR A 33 -19.00 3.13 -1.25
N ASP A 34 -18.02 2.25 -1.47
CA ASP A 34 -16.96 2.49 -2.45
C ASP A 34 -17.58 2.62 -3.86
N PRO A 35 -17.00 3.37 -4.81
CA PRO A 35 -17.39 3.41 -6.22
C PRO A 35 -17.71 2.08 -6.89
N PHE A 36 -17.20 0.96 -6.40
CA PHE A 36 -17.50 -0.39 -6.89
C PHE A 36 -18.67 -1.07 -6.17
N GLY A 37 -19.42 -0.34 -5.32
CA GLY A 37 -20.60 -0.84 -4.60
C GLY A 37 -20.29 -1.64 -3.32
N THR A 38 -19.02 -1.74 -2.93
CA THR A 38 -18.62 -2.50 -1.73
C THR A 38 -18.72 -1.63 -0.47
N PRO A 39 -19.34 -2.12 0.63
CA PRO A 39 -19.34 -1.40 1.89
C PRO A 39 -17.92 -1.41 2.50
N VAL A 40 -17.42 -0.23 2.81
CA VAL A 40 -16.09 -0.02 3.39
C VAL A 40 -16.16 0.89 4.61
N ARG A 41 -15.37 0.55 5.63
CA ARG A 41 -15.18 1.38 6.82
C ARG A 41 -13.73 1.82 6.91
N TYR A 42 -13.50 3.10 7.17
CA TYR A 42 -12.16 3.65 7.36
C TYR A 42 -11.96 4.09 8.80
N SER A 43 -10.75 3.84 9.32
CA SER A 43 -10.34 4.34 10.62
C SER A 43 -10.22 5.87 10.61
N ARG A 44 -10.37 6.48 11.79
CA ARG A 44 -10.09 7.91 12.00
C ARG A 44 -8.70 8.30 11.48
N ASP A 45 -7.68 7.48 11.76
CA ASP A 45 -6.30 7.74 11.33
C ASP A 45 -6.17 7.81 9.80
N THR A 46 -6.89 6.94 9.08
CA THR A 46 -6.91 6.96 7.62
C THR A 46 -7.48 8.26 7.07
N LEU A 47 -8.58 8.75 7.66
CA LEU A 47 -9.22 10.00 7.28
C LEU A 47 -8.34 11.21 7.63
N ASP A 48 -7.75 11.24 8.83
CA ASP A 48 -6.83 12.30 9.26
C ASP A 48 -5.60 12.36 8.34
N ARG A 49 -5.07 11.22 7.91
CA ARG A 49 -3.98 11.14 6.91
C ARG A 49 -4.40 11.72 5.57
N TRP A 50 -5.60 11.42 5.07
CA TRP A 50 -6.10 11.98 3.82
C TRP A 50 -6.29 13.50 3.89
N ILE A 51 -6.84 14.00 5.00
CA ILE A 51 -6.99 15.45 5.24
C ILE A 51 -5.62 16.15 5.21
N ARG A 52 -4.62 15.58 5.90
CA ARG A 52 -3.25 16.13 5.88
C ARG A 52 -2.66 16.17 4.48
N ARG A 53 -2.78 15.07 3.72
CA ARG A 53 -2.30 14.98 2.33
C ARG A 53 -2.98 15.99 1.41
N TYR A 54 -4.30 16.13 1.53
CA TYR A 54 -5.05 17.12 0.77
C TYR A 54 -4.62 18.56 1.10
N ARG A 55 -4.35 18.88 2.37
CA ARG A 55 -3.85 20.20 2.74
C ARG A 55 -2.44 20.48 2.24
N ALA A 56 -1.61 19.44 2.07
CA ALA A 56 -0.24 19.57 1.59
C ALA A 56 -0.13 19.76 0.08
N GLY A 57 -0.92 19.03 -0.72
CA GLY A 57 -0.80 19.04 -2.19
C GLY A 57 -2.12 18.89 -2.94
N GLY A 58 -3.24 19.20 -2.28
CA GLY A 58 -4.57 19.23 -2.89
C GLY A 58 -5.08 17.86 -3.32
N PHE A 59 -5.89 17.88 -4.37
CA PHE A 59 -6.58 16.69 -4.86
C PHE A 59 -5.64 15.60 -5.40
N VAL A 60 -4.53 16.00 -6.04
CA VAL A 60 -3.55 15.08 -6.62
C VAL A 60 -2.96 14.15 -5.55
N GLU A 61 -2.76 14.67 -4.34
CA GLU A 61 -2.23 13.90 -3.22
C GLU A 61 -3.17 12.81 -2.70
N LEU A 62 -4.48 12.92 -2.96
CA LEU A 62 -5.46 11.90 -2.57
C LEU A 62 -5.48 10.70 -3.51
N VAL A 63 -4.90 10.82 -4.70
CA VAL A 63 -4.79 9.72 -5.66
C VAL A 63 -3.98 8.58 -5.02
N PRO A 64 -4.48 7.33 -5.03
CA PRO A 64 -3.67 6.21 -4.56
C PRO A 64 -2.38 6.14 -5.37
N SER A 65 -1.24 6.41 -4.73
CA SER A 65 0.06 6.16 -5.35
C SER A 65 0.20 4.64 -5.53
N PRO A 66 0.41 4.15 -6.78
CA PRO A 66 0.65 2.75 -7.00
C PRO A 66 1.92 2.36 -6.25
N ARG A 67 1.83 1.33 -5.42
CA ARG A 67 3.01 0.75 -4.76
C ARG A 67 3.89 0.14 -5.86
N THR A 68 4.90 0.90 -6.28
CA THR A 68 5.90 0.41 -7.22
C THR A 68 6.94 -0.37 -6.42
N CYS A 69 6.80 -1.69 -6.42
CA CYS A 69 7.84 -2.58 -5.95
C CYS A 69 8.64 -3.05 -7.16
N VAL A 70 9.90 -2.62 -7.28
CA VAL A 70 10.81 -3.24 -8.23
C VAL A 70 11.02 -4.70 -7.79
N PRO A 71 10.81 -5.69 -8.66
CA PRO A 71 11.08 -7.09 -8.31
C PRO A 71 12.54 -7.21 -7.89
N ARG A 72 12.76 -7.67 -6.65
CA ARG A 72 14.12 -7.85 -6.09
C ARG A 72 14.84 -9.06 -6.66
N THR A 73 14.11 -9.93 -7.34
CA THR A 73 14.63 -11.15 -7.93
C THR A 73 14.75 -10.92 -9.43
N ASP A 74 15.93 -11.22 -9.95
CA ASP A 74 16.19 -11.23 -11.39
C ASP A 74 15.19 -12.15 -12.12
N THR A 75 14.76 -11.75 -13.31
CA THR A 75 13.81 -12.48 -14.14
C THR A 75 14.30 -13.89 -14.49
N ALA A 76 15.59 -14.07 -14.78
CA ALA A 76 16.15 -15.38 -15.12
C ALA A 76 16.07 -16.36 -13.93
N VAL A 77 16.24 -15.86 -12.70
CA VAL A 77 16.09 -16.67 -11.48
C VAL A 77 14.62 -17.06 -11.26
N LEU A 78 13.68 -16.17 -11.57
CA LEU A 78 12.25 -16.46 -11.49
C LEU A 78 11.82 -17.52 -12.52
N GLU A 79 12.32 -17.41 -13.75
CA GLU A 79 12.05 -18.38 -14.82
C GLU A 79 12.59 -19.77 -14.49
N MET A 80 13.81 -19.85 -13.97
CA MET A 80 14.39 -21.11 -13.49
C MET A 80 13.59 -21.70 -12.33
N ALA A 81 13.14 -20.87 -11.38
CA ALA A 81 12.28 -21.31 -10.29
C ALA A 81 10.94 -21.88 -10.81
N ALA A 82 10.35 -21.24 -11.82
CA ALA A 82 9.12 -21.69 -12.45
C ALA A 82 9.31 -23.02 -13.22
N ALA A 83 10.44 -23.18 -13.92
CA ALA A 83 10.81 -24.43 -14.59
C ALA A 83 10.92 -25.59 -13.59
N LEU A 84 11.64 -25.39 -12.49
CA LEU A 84 11.79 -26.39 -11.43
C LEU A 84 10.45 -26.78 -10.79
N LYS A 85 9.47 -25.87 -10.74
CA LYS A 85 8.12 -26.16 -10.25
C LYS A 85 7.24 -26.85 -11.28
N ARG A 86 7.42 -26.58 -12.58
CA ARG A 86 6.72 -27.29 -13.65
C ARG A 86 7.17 -28.74 -13.76
N GLU A 87 8.47 -29.00 -13.64
CA GLU A 87 9.03 -30.36 -13.67
C GLU A 87 8.55 -31.24 -12.51
N ASN A 88 8.37 -30.66 -11.32
CA ASN A 88 7.85 -31.37 -10.17
C ASN A 88 7.01 -30.41 -9.31
N PRO A 89 5.68 -30.42 -9.48
CA PRO A 89 4.78 -29.55 -8.72
C PRO A 89 4.88 -29.72 -7.20
N ALA A 90 5.19 -30.94 -6.72
CA ALA A 90 5.35 -31.26 -5.30
C ALA A 90 6.65 -30.71 -4.69
N ARG A 91 7.65 -30.34 -5.50
CA ARG A 91 8.96 -29.81 -5.04
C ARG A 91 8.78 -28.56 -4.19
N THR A 92 9.21 -28.53 -2.94
CA THR A 92 8.93 -27.40 -2.04
C THR A 92 9.72 -26.13 -2.41
N ALA A 93 9.23 -24.95 -2.01
CA ALA A 93 9.93 -23.69 -2.24
C ALA A 93 11.33 -23.63 -1.59
N ALA A 94 11.52 -24.38 -0.49
CA ALA A 94 12.82 -24.54 0.17
C ALA A 94 13.80 -25.35 -0.68
N GLN A 95 13.33 -26.41 -1.34
CA GLN A 95 14.13 -27.21 -2.28
C GLN A 95 14.50 -26.40 -3.52
N VAL A 96 13.55 -25.68 -4.12
CA VAL A 96 13.82 -24.75 -5.23
C VAL A 96 14.88 -23.72 -4.82
N GLY A 97 14.74 -23.10 -3.64
CA GLY A 97 15.75 -22.17 -3.13
C GLY A 97 17.13 -22.77 -2.90
N ARG A 98 17.22 -24.07 -2.58
CA ARG A 98 18.50 -24.80 -2.48
C ARG A 98 19.13 -25.01 -3.85
N ILE A 99 18.34 -25.45 -4.83
CA ILE A 99 18.78 -25.68 -6.21
C ILE A 99 19.27 -24.36 -6.85
N LEU A 100 18.51 -23.27 -6.66
CA LEU A 100 18.90 -21.95 -7.16
C LEU A 100 20.24 -21.49 -6.54
N ARG A 101 20.43 -21.67 -5.23
CA ARG A 101 21.71 -21.35 -4.57
C ARG A 101 22.89 -22.12 -5.17
N THR A 102 22.73 -23.43 -5.41
CA THR A 102 23.80 -24.27 -5.96
C THR A 102 24.07 -24.01 -7.43
N ALA A 103 23.05 -23.76 -8.24
CA ALA A 103 23.20 -23.65 -9.69
C ALA A 103 23.58 -22.25 -10.18
N THR A 104 23.15 -21.21 -9.46
CA THR A 104 23.32 -19.80 -9.90
C THR A 104 24.08 -18.94 -8.91
N GLY A 105 24.47 -19.50 -7.76
CA GLY A 105 25.03 -18.71 -6.64
C GLY A 105 24.01 -17.76 -5.99
N TRP A 106 22.74 -17.79 -6.41
CA TRP A 106 21.73 -16.84 -5.97
C TRP A 106 21.40 -17.02 -4.48
N ALA A 107 21.69 -16.00 -3.68
CA ALA A 107 21.26 -15.93 -2.29
C ALA A 107 20.03 -15.02 -2.15
N ARG A 108 19.03 -15.46 -1.35
CA ARG A 108 17.89 -14.61 -1.01
C ARG A 108 18.41 -13.31 -0.37
N PRO A 109 18.06 -12.13 -0.89
CA PRO A 109 18.49 -10.88 -0.28
C PRO A 109 17.92 -10.81 1.15
N ARG A 110 18.81 -10.75 2.16
CA ARG A 110 18.41 -10.47 3.54
C ARG A 110 18.03 -9.01 3.64
N ASN A 111 16.76 -8.78 4.01
CA ASN A 111 16.12 -7.51 4.35
C ASN A 111 16.98 -6.23 4.15
N ARG A 112 17.03 -5.73 2.91
CA ARG A 112 17.45 -4.34 2.63
C ARG A 112 16.18 -3.48 2.58
N PRO A 113 16.14 -2.32 3.27
CA PRO A 113 14.99 -1.44 3.21
C PRO A 113 14.68 -1.10 1.76
N CYS A 114 13.39 -1.09 1.40
CA CYS A 114 12.92 -0.74 0.08
C CYS A 114 13.57 0.58 -0.37
N CYS A 115 14.37 0.55 -1.43
CA CYS A 115 14.84 1.74 -2.12
C CYS A 115 13.59 2.46 -2.65
N GLY A 116 13.16 3.53 -1.97
CA GLY A 116 11.91 4.22 -2.24
C GLY A 116 11.26 4.90 -1.02
N CYS A 117 11.76 4.69 0.19
CA CYS A 117 11.34 5.44 1.38
C CYS A 117 12.42 6.46 1.79
N SER A 118 12.65 7.46 0.94
CA SER A 118 13.34 8.73 1.22
C SER A 118 12.46 9.74 0.50
N THR A 119 11.67 10.61 1.14
CA THR A 119 11.97 11.61 2.18
C THR A 119 10.63 12.17 2.73
N ALA A 120 10.71 12.96 3.80
CA ALA A 120 9.69 13.87 4.33
C ALA A 120 8.73 13.35 5.41
N TRP A 121 9.29 13.08 6.60
CA TRP A 121 8.69 13.51 7.86
C TRP A 121 9.76 14.30 8.62
N SER A 122 9.70 15.62 8.52
CA SER A 122 10.29 16.60 9.45
C SER A 122 9.35 17.79 9.47
#